data_AF-A0A8T3QJX1-F1
#
_entry.id   AF-A0A8T3QJX1-F1
#
_cell.length_a   1.000
_cell.length_b   1.000
_cell.length_c   1.000
_cell.angle_alpha   90.00
_cell.angle_beta   90.00
_cell.angle_gamma   90.00
#
_symmetry.space_group_name_H-M   'P 1'
#
loop_
_entity.id
_entity.type
_entity.pdbx_description
1 polymer ?
#
loop_
_entity_poly.entity_id
_entity_poly.type
_entity_poly.pdbx_seq_one_letter_code
_entity_poly.pdbx_strand_id
1 'polypeptide(L)'
;MIKINRARRRRVAHPRWLAIAAVTALTGLALPPAILAHGPDPVLAGEALYPLSKELTFRWLTGAIPPAAMRTAIVAAAADAGESRLSRAPIFTYDASGVSFVQYGGNVVCGVNGIACMRRDEPGSFRMYFREQGHVFDWGTMKWCQMYATAPNGCYDAENVALDEFGHVQILGHHVNDPDDGDYTDAVVQTYSRTKPSEGWNAHVLGRCDVATLQREYGLLAATTKVSTCLNLSSSLTIKSSVTAGRFDQPVTLTATLEISDFDAYERLGGQNLSGRVVRLERKTPTGSWSSLGSMSAGSSAGTYVYATTIRYTADYRAVFATPYAEGLRADTSAVVRVTLGTCTGICPSSVLTGPNGGPQ
;
A
#
# COMPACT_ATOMS: atom_id res chain seq x y z
N MET A 1 59.98 -70.81 -25.15
CA MET A 1 60.73 -70.46 -23.92
C MET A 1 61.73 -69.37 -24.27
N ILE A 2 61.64 -68.19 -23.65
CA ILE A 2 62.74 -67.29 -23.26
C ILE A 2 62.08 -66.18 -22.41
N LYS A 3 62.46 -66.14 -21.13
CA LYS A 3 62.17 -65.06 -20.17
C LYS A 3 63.21 -63.97 -20.36
N ILE A 4 62.81 -62.70 -20.43
CA ILE A 4 63.67 -61.58 -19.97
C ILE A 4 62.82 -60.63 -19.14
N ASN A 5 63.37 -60.30 -17.98
CA ASN A 5 62.80 -59.54 -16.87
C ASN A 5 63.57 -58.22 -16.72
N ARG A 6 62.93 -57.26 -16.05
CA ARG A 6 63.43 -55.96 -15.50
C ARG A 6 63.28 -54.72 -16.39
N ALA A 7 62.54 -53.72 -15.89
CA ALA A 7 63.08 -52.78 -14.91
C ALA A 7 61.99 -51.98 -14.18
N ARG A 8 62.11 -51.94 -12.84
CA ARG A 8 61.38 -51.03 -11.95
C ARG A 8 61.79 -49.58 -12.22
N ARG A 9 60.81 -48.66 -12.30
CA ARG A 9 60.99 -47.27 -11.86
C ARG A 9 59.86 -46.88 -10.93
N ARG A 10 60.24 -46.56 -9.69
CA ARG A 10 59.43 -45.90 -8.67
C ARG A 10 59.05 -44.50 -9.20
N ARG A 11 57.78 -44.11 -9.08
CA ARG A 11 57.41 -42.69 -9.02
C ARG A 11 56.53 -42.44 -7.81
N VAL A 12 56.94 -41.36 -7.15
CA VAL A 12 56.54 -40.76 -5.89
C VAL A 12 55.04 -40.44 -5.87
N ALA A 13 54.41 -40.74 -4.74
CA ALA A 13 53.05 -40.31 -4.41
C ALA A 13 53.09 -38.82 -3.99
N HIS A 14 52.25 -37.99 -4.60
CA HIS A 14 51.91 -36.66 -4.10
C HIS A 14 50.50 -36.69 -3.50
N PRO A 15 50.30 -36.25 -2.25
CA PRO A 15 48.98 -36.15 -1.65
C PRO A 15 48.21 -34.98 -2.30
N ARG A 16 47.07 -35.29 -2.92
CA ARG A 16 46.11 -34.29 -3.39
C ARG A 16 45.38 -33.72 -2.19
N TRP A 17 45.73 -32.49 -1.83
CA TRP A 17 44.96 -31.64 -0.93
C TRP A 17 43.64 -31.29 -1.62
N LEU A 18 42.53 -31.79 -1.08
CA LEU A 18 41.17 -31.36 -1.41
C LEU A 18 40.90 -30.05 -0.66
N ALA A 19 41.11 -28.92 -1.35
CA ALA A 19 40.58 -27.63 -0.90
C ALA A 19 39.11 -27.56 -1.32
N ILE A 20 38.21 -27.68 -0.35
CA ILE A 20 36.78 -27.41 -0.52
C ILE A 20 36.62 -25.89 -0.60
N ALA A 21 36.46 -25.36 -1.81
CA ALA A 21 36.03 -23.99 -2.03
C ALA A 21 34.51 -23.92 -1.79
N ALA A 22 34.10 -23.37 -0.65
CA ALA A 22 32.72 -23.02 -0.39
C ALA A 22 32.34 -21.80 -1.24
N VAL A 23 31.72 -22.04 -2.40
CA VAL A 23 31.10 -20.99 -3.22
C VAL A 23 29.86 -20.49 -2.48
N THR A 24 29.99 -19.34 -1.82
CA THR A 24 28.85 -18.62 -1.26
C THR A 24 28.09 -18.01 -2.44
N ALA A 25 26.97 -18.63 -2.83
CA ALA A 25 26.05 -18.04 -3.79
C ALA A 25 25.39 -16.81 -3.14
N LEU A 26 25.91 -15.62 -3.44
CA LEU A 26 25.12 -14.39 -3.32
C LEU A 26 24.03 -14.47 -4.38
N THR A 27 22.88 -15.03 -4.00
CA THR A 27 21.62 -14.76 -4.67
C THR A 27 21.30 -13.28 -4.44
N GLY A 28 21.76 -12.43 -5.36
CA GLY A 28 21.28 -11.06 -5.46
C GLY A 28 19.78 -11.11 -5.70
N LEU A 29 18.99 -10.87 -4.65
CA LEU A 29 17.58 -10.56 -4.77
C LEU A 29 17.49 -9.31 -5.65
N ALA A 30 17.19 -9.51 -6.94
CA ALA A 30 16.80 -8.42 -7.82
C ALA A 30 15.53 -7.82 -7.20
N LEU A 31 15.68 -6.68 -6.52
CA LEU A 31 14.53 -5.91 -6.07
C LEU A 31 13.74 -5.53 -7.34
N PRO A 32 12.41 -5.70 -7.36
CA PRO A 32 11.61 -5.23 -8.46
C PRO A 32 11.89 -3.72 -8.68
N PRO A 33 11.89 -3.25 -9.93
CA PRO A 33 12.10 -1.85 -10.22
C PRO A 33 11.13 -1.01 -9.41
N ALA A 34 11.63 0.08 -8.81
CA ALA A 34 10.77 1.04 -8.13
C ALA A 34 9.76 1.57 -9.16
N ILE A 35 8.48 1.29 -8.94
CA ILE A 35 7.43 1.83 -9.81
C ILE A 35 7.40 3.34 -9.56
N LEU A 36 7.60 4.13 -10.61
CA LEU A 36 7.50 5.58 -10.53
C LEU A 36 6.09 5.94 -10.02
N ALA A 37 6.05 6.85 -9.03
CA ALA A 37 4.79 7.40 -8.57
C ALA A 37 4.26 8.33 -9.65
N HIS A 38 3.12 7.96 -10.24
CA HIS A 38 2.29 8.87 -11.01
C HIS A 38 1.45 9.71 -10.04
N GLY A 39 0.94 10.86 -10.45
CA GLY A 39 0.06 11.63 -9.58
C GLY A 39 -1.23 10.86 -9.29
N PRO A 40 -1.87 11.06 -8.12
CA PRO A 40 -3.22 10.54 -7.86
C PRO A 40 -4.22 11.06 -8.89
N ASP A 41 -5.30 10.31 -9.11
CA ASP A 41 -6.40 10.67 -10.00
C ASP A 41 -7.01 12.03 -9.66
N PRO A 42 -7.53 12.76 -10.66
CA PRO A 42 -8.28 13.97 -10.39
C PRO A 42 -9.52 13.66 -9.53
N VAL A 43 -10.01 14.69 -8.85
CA VAL A 43 -11.31 14.66 -8.17
C VAL A 43 -12.36 15.32 -9.06
N LEU A 44 -13.62 14.90 -8.95
CA LEU A 44 -14.73 15.61 -9.58
C LEU A 44 -14.82 17.03 -9.00
N ALA A 45 -14.59 18.03 -9.86
CA ALA A 45 -14.48 19.41 -9.44
C ALA A 45 -15.81 19.97 -8.94
N GLY A 46 -15.78 20.67 -7.79
CA GLY A 46 -16.95 21.37 -7.23
C GLY A 46 -17.90 20.48 -6.43
N GLU A 47 -17.63 19.18 -6.32
CA GLU A 47 -18.44 18.24 -5.55
C GLU A 47 -17.96 18.14 -4.08
N ALA A 48 -18.90 17.97 -3.15
CA ALA A 48 -18.59 17.82 -1.73
C ALA A 48 -18.32 16.35 -1.40
N LEU A 49 -17.41 16.03 -0.48
CA LEU A 49 -17.22 14.65 -0.05
C LEU A 49 -18.43 14.13 0.74
N TYR A 50 -18.76 12.85 0.56
CA TYR A 50 -19.63 12.14 1.48
C TYR A 50 -18.97 12.03 2.87
N PRO A 51 -19.74 11.80 3.94
CA PRO A 51 -19.17 11.47 5.24
C PRO A 51 -18.26 10.23 5.18
N LEU A 52 -17.24 10.19 6.04
CA LEU A 52 -16.29 9.08 6.12
C LEU A 52 -17.03 7.75 6.39
N SER A 53 -16.72 6.73 5.60
CA SER A 53 -17.30 5.38 5.67
C SER A 53 -18.83 5.40 5.64
N LYS A 54 -19.43 6.39 4.96
CA LYS A 54 -20.88 6.46 4.80
C LYS A 54 -21.35 5.24 4.03
N GLU A 55 -22.28 4.49 4.63
CA GLU A 55 -23.08 3.50 3.93
C GLU A 55 -24.06 4.21 3.00
N LEU A 56 -23.96 3.89 1.70
CA LEU A 56 -24.86 4.35 0.65
C LEU A 56 -25.60 3.13 0.09
N THR A 57 -26.85 2.98 0.49
CA THR A 57 -27.70 1.90 0.00
C THR A 57 -28.36 2.25 -1.32
N PHE A 58 -28.49 1.27 -2.22
CA PHE A 58 -29.13 1.45 -3.51
C PHE A 58 -30.11 0.34 -3.85
N ARG A 59 -31.11 0.69 -4.65
CA ARG A 59 -32.11 -0.23 -5.22
C ARG A 59 -32.16 -0.13 -6.73
N TRP A 60 -32.91 -1.03 -7.36
CA TRP A 60 -33.27 -0.89 -8.77
C TRP A 60 -34.41 0.12 -8.94
N LEU A 61 -34.35 0.95 -9.97
CA LEU A 61 -35.44 1.87 -10.28
C LEU A 61 -36.66 1.08 -10.81
N THR A 62 -37.82 1.27 -10.19
CA THR A 62 -39.07 0.65 -10.63
C THR A 62 -39.37 1.03 -12.08
N GLY A 63 -39.68 0.03 -12.91
CA GLY A 63 -39.95 0.21 -14.34
C GLY A 63 -38.70 0.26 -15.23
N ALA A 64 -37.49 0.29 -14.65
CA ALA A 64 -36.22 0.31 -15.37
C ALA A 64 -35.18 -0.58 -14.65
N ILE A 65 -35.63 -1.77 -14.26
CA ILE A 65 -34.82 -2.73 -13.49
C ILE A 65 -33.80 -3.39 -14.44
N PRO A 66 -32.51 -3.44 -14.08
CA PRO A 66 -31.52 -4.16 -14.89
C PRO A 66 -31.87 -5.65 -15.04
N PRO A 67 -31.56 -6.28 -16.19
CA PRO A 67 -31.65 -7.73 -16.33
C PRO A 67 -30.79 -8.45 -15.28
N ALA A 68 -31.12 -9.71 -14.98
CA ALA A 68 -30.50 -10.45 -13.88
C ALA A 68 -28.96 -10.46 -13.94
N ALA A 69 -28.37 -10.67 -15.12
CA ALA A 69 -26.92 -10.69 -15.28
C ALA A 69 -26.26 -9.33 -14.98
N MET A 70 -26.90 -8.21 -15.36
CA MET A 70 -26.44 -6.86 -15.00
C MET A 70 -26.55 -6.61 -13.50
N ARG A 71 -27.64 -7.05 -12.86
CA ARG A 71 -27.80 -6.88 -11.40
C ARG A 71 -26.68 -7.58 -10.63
N THR A 72 -26.32 -8.79 -11.04
CA THR A 72 -25.21 -9.53 -10.45
C THR A 72 -23.90 -8.74 -10.59
N ALA A 73 -23.58 -8.27 -11.81
CA ALA A 73 -22.37 -7.50 -12.07
C ALA A 73 -22.30 -6.17 -11.29
N ILE A 74 -23.40 -5.44 -11.20
CA ILE A 74 -23.45 -4.16 -10.46
C ILE A 74 -23.29 -4.38 -8.95
N VAL A 75 -23.87 -5.46 -8.41
CA VAL A 75 -23.68 -5.81 -6.99
C VAL A 75 -22.25 -6.27 -6.71
N ALA A 76 -21.63 -7.01 -7.63
CA ALA A 76 -20.22 -7.40 -7.53
C ALA A 76 -19.31 -6.16 -7.54
N ALA A 77 -19.51 -5.23 -8.48
CA ALA A 77 -18.77 -3.97 -8.53
C ALA A 77 -18.91 -3.11 -7.26
N ALA A 78 -20.10 -3.10 -6.64
CA ALA A 78 -20.30 -2.43 -5.36
C ALA A 78 -19.45 -3.05 -4.24
N ALA A 79 -19.33 -4.38 -4.23
CA ALA A 79 -18.45 -5.10 -3.32
C ALA A 79 -16.97 -4.81 -3.63
N ASP A 80 -16.57 -4.86 -4.90
CA ASP A 80 -15.20 -4.55 -5.34
C ASP A 80 -14.77 -3.14 -4.92
N ALA A 81 -15.63 -2.13 -5.13
CA ALA A 81 -15.39 -0.77 -4.68
C ALA A 81 -15.20 -0.70 -3.15
N GLY A 82 -16.02 -1.45 -2.41
CA GLY A 82 -15.89 -1.60 -0.97
C GLY A 82 -14.57 -2.25 -0.57
N GLU A 83 -14.17 -3.35 -1.19
CA GLU A 83 -12.99 -4.13 -0.79
C GLU A 83 -11.67 -3.47 -1.20
N SER A 84 -11.63 -2.82 -2.35
CA SER A 84 -10.40 -2.29 -2.95
C SER A 84 -10.06 -0.84 -2.59
N ARG A 85 -11.02 -0.03 -2.09
CA ARG A 85 -10.80 1.43 -1.83
C ARG A 85 -9.67 1.79 -0.87
N LEU A 86 -9.26 0.87 0.01
CA LEU A 86 -8.22 1.04 1.06
C LEU A 86 -8.24 2.42 1.78
N SER A 87 -9.43 2.96 1.99
CA SER A 87 -9.68 4.29 2.53
C SER A 87 -11.01 4.30 3.27
N ARG A 88 -11.34 5.43 3.90
CA ARG A 88 -12.67 5.64 4.51
C ARG A 88 -13.66 6.26 3.52
N ALA A 89 -13.52 6.00 2.21
CA ALA A 89 -14.53 6.35 1.24
C ALA A 89 -15.87 5.62 1.50
N PRO A 90 -17.00 6.11 0.95
CA PRO A 90 -18.30 5.47 1.08
C PRO A 90 -18.31 4.00 0.67
N ILE A 91 -19.24 3.25 1.27
CA ILE A 91 -19.47 1.82 1.03
C ILE A 91 -20.84 1.68 0.38
N PHE A 92 -20.94 0.78 -0.60
CA PHE A 92 -22.15 0.59 -1.38
C PHE A 92 -22.79 -0.75 -1.06
N THR A 93 -24.08 -0.73 -0.73
CA THR A 93 -24.82 -1.96 -0.40
C THR A 93 -26.15 -1.97 -1.15
N TYR A 94 -26.48 -3.08 -1.79
CA TYR A 94 -27.82 -3.25 -2.35
C TYR A 94 -28.85 -3.44 -1.23
N ASP A 95 -29.92 -2.64 -1.27
CA ASP A 95 -31.07 -2.73 -0.39
C ASP A 95 -32.31 -2.34 -1.19
N ALA A 96 -33.34 -3.18 -1.22
CA ALA A 96 -34.58 -2.89 -1.96
C ALA A 96 -35.29 -1.61 -1.47
N SER A 97 -35.01 -1.17 -0.24
CA SER A 97 -35.50 0.08 0.36
C SER A 97 -34.51 1.25 0.25
N GLY A 98 -33.39 1.06 -0.45
CA GLY A 98 -32.34 2.06 -0.63
C GLY A 98 -32.83 3.38 -1.23
N VAL A 99 -32.24 4.48 -0.77
CA VAL A 99 -32.58 5.84 -1.23
C VAL A 99 -31.95 6.16 -2.59
N SER A 100 -30.75 5.62 -2.84
CA SER A 100 -30.09 5.69 -4.14
C SER A 100 -30.72 4.72 -5.11
N PHE A 101 -30.62 4.96 -6.41
CA PHE A 101 -31.13 4.01 -7.39
C PHE A 101 -30.19 3.80 -8.56
N VAL A 102 -30.28 2.60 -9.13
CA VAL A 102 -29.67 2.22 -10.40
C VAL A 102 -30.77 1.98 -11.42
N GLN A 103 -30.65 2.64 -12.57
CA GLN A 103 -31.59 2.57 -13.69
C GLN A 103 -30.92 1.89 -14.89
N TYR A 104 -31.67 1.05 -15.61
CA TYR A 104 -31.25 0.44 -16.87
C TYR A 104 -32.29 0.67 -17.97
N GLY A 105 -31.90 1.28 -19.11
CA GLY A 105 -32.80 1.48 -20.26
C GLY A 105 -32.41 2.64 -21.20
N GLY A 106 -33.25 2.89 -22.22
CA GLY A 106 -32.93 3.85 -23.31
C GLY A 106 -33.07 5.33 -22.96
N ASN A 107 -33.85 5.65 -21.93
CA ASN A 107 -34.05 7.01 -21.44
C ASN A 107 -33.15 7.30 -20.23
N VAL A 108 -31.85 7.08 -20.37
CA VAL A 108 -30.87 7.49 -19.35
C VAL A 108 -30.36 8.89 -19.64
N VAL A 109 -30.00 9.62 -18.57
CA VAL A 109 -29.53 11.01 -18.64
C VAL A 109 -28.04 11.13 -18.97
N CYS A 110 -27.42 10.03 -19.38
CA CYS A 110 -26.02 10.03 -19.76
C CYS A 110 -25.81 10.87 -21.03
N GLY A 111 -24.63 11.45 -21.17
CA GLY A 111 -24.23 12.16 -22.38
C GLY A 111 -24.41 11.29 -23.64
N VAL A 112 -24.36 11.92 -24.81
CA VAL A 112 -24.65 11.30 -26.11
C VAL A 112 -23.88 9.99 -26.33
N ASN A 113 -22.66 9.88 -25.80
CA ASN A 113 -21.80 8.69 -25.94
C ASN A 113 -21.62 7.88 -24.64
N GLY A 114 -22.26 8.28 -23.53
CA GLY A 114 -22.09 7.60 -22.24
C GLY A 114 -22.87 6.29 -22.20
N ILE A 115 -22.17 5.17 -22.05
CA ILE A 115 -22.78 3.83 -21.90
C ILE A 115 -23.35 3.61 -20.50
N ALA A 116 -22.72 4.25 -19.52
CA ALA A 116 -23.18 4.42 -18.17
C ALA A 116 -22.84 5.86 -17.72
N CYS A 117 -23.41 6.26 -16.59
CA CYS A 117 -23.05 7.49 -15.90
C CYS A 117 -23.61 7.46 -14.49
N MET A 118 -23.07 8.31 -13.63
CA MET A 118 -23.58 8.54 -12.30
C MET A 118 -23.87 10.03 -12.03
N ARG A 119 -24.67 10.26 -10.98
CA ARG A 119 -24.84 11.57 -10.34
C ARG A 119 -24.72 11.40 -8.85
N ARG A 120 -23.96 12.31 -8.23
CA ARG A 120 -23.89 12.45 -6.77
C ARG A 120 -25.03 13.37 -6.30
N ASP A 121 -25.66 12.97 -5.21
CA ASP A 121 -26.66 13.77 -4.50
C ASP A 121 -26.30 13.76 -3.02
N GLU A 122 -25.19 14.43 -2.70
CA GLU A 122 -24.66 14.55 -1.36
C GLU A 122 -25.65 15.20 -0.40
N PRO A 123 -25.60 14.83 0.90
CA PRO A 123 -24.65 13.90 1.51
C PRO A 123 -25.19 12.46 1.61
N GLY A 124 -26.31 12.13 0.96
CA GLY A 124 -27.12 10.98 1.34
C GLY A 124 -27.44 9.95 0.26
N SER A 125 -27.30 10.30 -1.02
CA SER A 125 -27.74 9.42 -2.11
C SER A 125 -26.91 9.62 -3.37
N PHE A 126 -27.08 8.70 -4.31
CA PHE A 126 -26.58 8.82 -5.68
C PHE A 126 -27.59 8.23 -6.66
N ARG A 127 -27.35 8.48 -7.94
CA ARG A 127 -28.08 7.84 -9.04
C ARG A 127 -27.08 7.29 -10.02
N MET A 128 -27.34 6.11 -10.53
CA MET A 128 -26.50 5.48 -11.55
C MET A 128 -27.39 4.99 -12.69
N TYR A 129 -26.89 5.10 -13.90
CA TYR A 129 -27.65 4.87 -15.11
C TYR A 129 -26.84 4.00 -16.06
N PHE A 130 -27.48 2.97 -16.62
CA PHE A 130 -26.90 2.11 -17.64
C PHE A 130 -27.78 2.13 -18.88
N ARG A 131 -27.18 2.26 -20.06
CA ARG A 131 -27.88 2.02 -21.31
C ARG A 131 -28.18 0.53 -21.49
N GLU A 132 -29.23 0.26 -22.24
CA GLU A 132 -29.67 -1.08 -22.57
C GLU A 132 -28.75 -1.80 -23.55
N GLN A 133 -28.63 -3.11 -23.37
CA GLN A 133 -28.10 -4.05 -24.36
C GLN A 133 -28.68 -3.75 -25.75
N GLY A 134 -27.81 -3.57 -26.74
CA GLY A 134 -28.24 -3.29 -28.11
C GLY A 134 -28.52 -1.81 -28.39
N HIS A 135 -28.23 -0.89 -27.46
CA HIS A 135 -28.33 0.55 -27.72
C HIS A 135 -27.46 0.93 -28.93
N VAL A 136 -28.02 1.76 -29.81
CA VAL A 136 -27.37 2.20 -31.06
C VAL A 136 -26.75 3.57 -30.84
N PHE A 137 -25.46 3.66 -31.08
CA PHE A 137 -24.68 4.89 -31.16
C PHE A 137 -24.19 5.11 -32.59
N ASP A 138 -23.67 6.31 -32.88
CA ASP A 138 -23.08 6.64 -34.17
C ASP A 138 -21.88 5.74 -34.52
N TRP A 139 -21.19 5.20 -33.50
CA TRP A 139 -20.06 4.28 -33.65
C TRP A 139 -20.46 2.81 -33.70
N GLY A 140 -21.73 2.46 -33.49
CA GLY A 140 -22.22 1.08 -33.56
C GLY A 140 -23.20 0.69 -32.46
N THR A 141 -23.34 -0.62 -32.25
CA THR A 141 -24.30 -1.18 -31.28
C THR A 141 -23.58 -1.70 -30.04
N MET A 142 -23.97 -1.17 -28.88
CA MET A 142 -23.40 -1.55 -27.59
C MET A 142 -23.78 -2.97 -27.18
N LYS A 143 -22.82 -3.67 -26.55
CA LYS A 143 -22.99 -5.04 -26.04
C LYS A 143 -22.42 -5.12 -24.62
N TRP A 144 -23.17 -5.65 -23.67
CA TRP A 144 -22.70 -6.03 -22.33
C TRP A 144 -22.22 -7.49 -22.34
N CYS A 145 -21.02 -7.75 -21.81
CA CYS A 145 -20.44 -9.09 -21.85
C CYS A 145 -21.30 -10.12 -21.10
N GLN A 146 -21.87 -9.73 -19.96
CA GLN A 146 -22.70 -10.56 -19.09
C GLN A 146 -24.03 -11.01 -19.73
N MET A 147 -24.42 -10.43 -20.87
CA MET A 147 -25.64 -10.82 -21.59
C MET A 147 -25.45 -12.03 -22.51
N TYR A 148 -24.22 -12.52 -22.66
CA TYR A 148 -23.90 -13.62 -23.55
C TYR A 148 -23.33 -14.79 -22.77
N ALA A 149 -23.73 -16.02 -23.12
CA ALA A 149 -23.10 -17.22 -22.60
C ALA A 149 -21.61 -17.33 -23.00
N THR A 150 -21.25 -16.75 -24.15
CA THR A 150 -19.87 -16.56 -24.59
C THR A 150 -19.73 -15.13 -25.08
N ALA A 151 -18.98 -14.32 -24.34
CA ALA A 151 -18.83 -12.90 -24.58
C ALA A 151 -18.21 -12.63 -25.98
N PRO A 152 -18.88 -11.87 -26.86
CA PRO A 152 -18.32 -11.51 -28.16
C PRO A 152 -17.19 -10.48 -27.99
N ASN A 153 -16.31 -10.37 -28.97
CA ASN A 153 -15.37 -9.24 -29.04
C ASN A 153 -16.16 -7.92 -29.15
N GLY A 154 -15.66 -6.87 -28.48
CA GLY A 154 -16.30 -5.56 -28.50
C GLY A 154 -17.45 -5.38 -27.50
N CYS A 155 -17.64 -6.29 -26.54
CA CYS A 155 -18.57 -6.07 -25.43
C CYS A 155 -17.90 -5.30 -24.28
N TYR A 156 -18.68 -4.57 -23.49
CA TYR A 156 -18.25 -3.91 -22.27
C TYR A 156 -18.50 -4.82 -21.07
N ASP A 157 -17.53 -4.88 -20.16
CA ASP A 157 -17.69 -5.57 -18.90
C ASP A 157 -18.54 -4.73 -17.96
N ALA A 158 -19.76 -5.18 -17.67
CA ALA A 158 -20.69 -4.44 -16.83
C ALA A 158 -20.21 -4.26 -15.39
N GLU A 159 -19.39 -5.17 -14.86
CA GLU A 159 -18.86 -5.10 -13.50
C GLU A 159 -17.78 -4.03 -13.41
N ASN A 160 -16.82 -4.05 -14.35
CA ASN A 160 -15.80 -3.02 -14.44
C ASN A 160 -16.39 -1.62 -14.72
N VAL A 161 -17.37 -1.51 -15.63
CA VAL A 161 -18.05 -0.23 -15.88
C VAL A 161 -18.84 0.22 -14.66
N ALA A 162 -19.52 -0.68 -13.93
CA ALA A 162 -20.17 -0.30 -12.70
C ALA A 162 -19.18 0.15 -11.61
N LEU A 163 -17.98 -0.44 -11.57
CA LEU A 163 -16.92 -0.06 -10.63
C LEU A 163 -16.37 1.34 -10.93
N ASP A 164 -16.17 1.68 -12.20
CA ASP A 164 -15.86 3.03 -12.67
C ASP A 164 -16.89 4.05 -12.17
N GLU A 165 -18.18 3.76 -12.39
CA GLU A 165 -19.26 4.63 -11.91
C GLU A 165 -19.35 4.71 -10.37
N PHE A 166 -19.04 3.64 -9.64
CA PHE A 166 -18.94 3.71 -8.18
C PHE A 166 -17.74 4.54 -7.72
N GLY A 167 -16.61 4.47 -8.43
CA GLY A 167 -15.45 5.32 -8.19
C GLY A 167 -15.77 6.80 -8.36
N HIS A 168 -16.53 7.14 -9.41
CA HIS A 168 -17.11 8.46 -9.59
C HIS A 168 -17.98 8.88 -8.39
N VAL A 169 -18.91 8.03 -7.94
CA VAL A 169 -19.70 8.31 -6.72
C VAL A 169 -18.80 8.54 -5.51
N GLN A 170 -17.64 7.88 -5.42
CA GLN A 170 -16.69 8.10 -4.34
C GLN A 170 -15.92 9.43 -4.43
N ILE A 171 -15.75 10.04 -5.62
CA ILE A 171 -15.20 11.40 -5.97
C ILE A 171 -14.18 11.34 -7.11
N LEU A 172 -13.84 10.15 -7.58
CA LEU A 172 -12.82 9.99 -8.60
C LEU A 172 -13.27 10.64 -9.90
N GLY A 173 -12.42 11.47 -10.48
CA GLY A 173 -12.53 11.88 -11.87
C GLY A 173 -11.82 10.87 -12.76
N HIS A 174 -11.97 11.02 -14.08
CA HIS A 174 -11.26 10.14 -15.01
C HIS A 174 -9.75 10.28 -14.88
N HIS A 175 -9.07 9.14 -14.80
CA HIS A 175 -7.63 9.05 -14.92
C HIS A 175 -7.15 9.50 -16.30
N VAL A 176 -5.87 9.86 -16.39
CA VAL A 176 -5.22 10.23 -17.65
C VAL A 176 -5.04 8.97 -18.49
N ASN A 177 -5.50 9.00 -19.73
CA ASN A 177 -5.32 7.89 -20.65
C ASN A 177 -3.97 8.00 -21.37
N ASP A 178 -3.10 7.02 -21.14
CA ASP A 178 -1.80 6.94 -21.79
C ASP A 178 -1.94 6.26 -23.17
N PRO A 179 -1.12 6.65 -24.17
CA PRO A 179 -1.23 6.14 -25.52
C PRO A 179 -0.82 4.66 -25.67
N ASP A 180 -0.16 4.09 -24.66
CA ASP A 180 0.28 2.68 -24.63
C ASP A 180 -0.60 1.78 -23.76
N ASP A 181 -1.74 2.30 -23.28
CA ASP A 181 -2.70 1.61 -22.40
C ASP A 181 -2.10 1.15 -21.05
N GLY A 182 -0.94 1.67 -20.63
CA GLY A 182 -0.33 1.37 -19.33
C GLY A 182 -1.17 1.84 -18.14
N ASP A 183 -1.97 2.88 -18.36
CA ASP A 183 -2.87 3.54 -17.42
C ASP A 183 -3.97 2.62 -16.87
N TYR A 184 -4.34 1.57 -17.60
CA TYR A 184 -5.37 0.62 -17.17
C TYR A 184 -4.95 -0.30 -16.02
N THR A 185 -3.65 -0.36 -15.72
CA THR A 185 -3.16 -1.02 -14.51
C THR A 185 -3.17 -0.08 -13.30
N ASP A 186 -3.36 1.21 -13.53
CA ASP A 186 -3.24 2.27 -12.53
C ASP A 186 -4.59 2.75 -12.03
N ALA A 187 -5.63 2.77 -12.88
CA ALA A 187 -6.99 3.16 -12.48
C ALA A 187 -8.09 2.43 -13.27
N VAL A 188 -9.21 2.18 -12.60
CA VAL A 188 -10.48 1.76 -13.18
C VAL A 188 -11.27 2.96 -13.68
N VAL A 189 -11.19 4.09 -12.98
CA VAL A 189 -11.99 5.26 -13.34
C VAL A 189 -11.39 5.96 -14.54
N GLN A 190 -12.00 5.81 -15.70
CA GLN A 190 -11.35 6.09 -16.99
C GLN A 190 -12.24 6.88 -17.94
N THR A 191 -11.65 7.75 -18.76
CA THR A 191 -12.44 8.54 -19.75
C THR A 191 -13.11 7.64 -20.77
N TYR A 192 -12.47 6.53 -21.11
CA TYR A 192 -12.96 5.57 -22.09
C TYR A 192 -12.98 4.17 -21.48
N SER A 193 -14.18 3.63 -21.30
CA SER A 193 -14.36 2.22 -20.96
C SER A 193 -13.85 1.36 -22.13
N ARG A 194 -13.03 0.36 -21.84
CA ARG A 194 -12.50 -0.55 -22.88
C ARG A 194 -13.50 -1.67 -23.14
N THR A 195 -13.73 -1.95 -24.42
CA THR A 195 -14.48 -3.14 -24.81
C THR A 195 -13.58 -4.37 -24.72
N LYS A 196 -13.98 -5.36 -23.91
CA LYS A 196 -13.28 -6.62 -23.62
C LYS A 196 -11.84 -6.38 -23.11
N PRO A 197 -11.62 -6.26 -21.79
CA PRO A 197 -10.27 -6.16 -21.26
C PRO A 197 -9.39 -7.32 -21.74
N SER A 198 -8.16 -7.01 -22.16
CA SER A 198 -7.14 -8.02 -22.44
C SER A 198 -6.86 -8.86 -21.19
N GLU A 199 -6.30 -10.05 -21.34
CA GLU A 199 -5.85 -10.84 -20.19
C GLU A 199 -4.88 -9.98 -19.34
N GLY A 200 -5.21 -9.79 -18.06
CA GLY A 200 -4.47 -8.89 -17.15
C GLY A 200 -5.10 -7.50 -16.93
N TRP A 201 -6.10 -7.09 -17.72
CA TRP A 201 -6.86 -5.84 -17.54
C TRP A 201 -8.14 -6.05 -16.72
N ASN A 202 -8.26 -7.19 -16.04
CA ASN A 202 -9.45 -7.55 -15.27
C ASN A 202 -9.48 -6.71 -13.98
N ALA A 203 -9.89 -5.45 -14.13
CA ALA A 203 -9.91 -4.47 -13.07
C ALA A 203 -11.27 -4.52 -12.35
N HIS A 204 -11.53 -5.65 -11.71
CA HIS A 204 -12.59 -5.82 -10.69
C HIS A 204 -12.06 -5.35 -9.31
N VAL A 205 -11.14 -4.39 -9.33
CA VAL A 205 -10.52 -3.75 -8.16
C VAL A 205 -10.16 -2.33 -8.56
N LEU A 206 -10.38 -1.36 -7.68
CA LEU A 206 -9.87 0.00 -7.86
C LEU A 206 -8.34 -0.05 -7.99
N GLY A 207 -7.83 0.66 -9.00
CA GLY A 207 -6.42 0.73 -9.29
C GLY A 207 -5.64 1.52 -8.23
N ARG A 208 -4.31 1.48 -8.30
CA ARG A 208 -3.48 2.19 -7.32
C ARG A 208 -3.74 3.70 -7.33
N CYS A 209 -4.02 4.32 -8.46
CA CYS A 209 -4.24 5.76 -8.54
C CYS A 209 -5.66 6.17 -8.09
N ASP A 210 -6.67 5.32 -8.33
CA ASP A 210 -8.00 5.47 -7.71
C ASP A 210 -7.86 5.47 -6.18
N VAL A 211 -7.19 4.43 -5.65
CA VAL A 211 -6.97 4.26 -4.21
C VAL A 211 -6.17 5.41 -3.62
N ALA A 212 -5.16 5.91 -4.34
CA ALA A 212 -4.36 7.06 -3.89
C ALA A 212 -5.22 8.30 -3.68
N THR A 213 -6.12 8.60 -4.62
CA THR A 213 -7.06 9.72 -4.48
C THR A 213 -8.03 9.49 -3.35
N LEU A 214 -8.64 8.31 -3.25
CA LEU A 214 -9.54 8.02 -2.12
C LEU A 214 -8.84 8.12 -0.77
N GLN A 215 -7.58 7.67 -0.68
CA GLN A 215 -6.76 7.81 0.53
C GLN A 215 -6.50 9.29 0.85
N ARG A 216 -6.18 10.13 -0.13
CA ARG A 216 -5.98 11.57 0.09
C ARG A 216 -7.27 12.24 0.59
N GLU A 217 -8.40 11.94 -0.04
CA GLU A 217 -9.68 12.62 0.25
C GLU A 217 -10.40 12.09 1.50
N TYR A 218 -10.26 10.80 1.83
CA TYR A 218 -10.96 10.15 2.95
C TYR A 218 -10.03 9.63 4.06
N GLY A 219 -8.72 9.63 3.84
CA GLY A 219 -7.75 9.05 4.75
C GLY A 219 -7.67 7.52 4.66
N LEU A 220 -6.70 6.94 5.38
CA LEU A 220 -6.54 5.49 5.45
C LEU A 220 -7.74 4.82 6.14
N LEU A 221 -8.08 3.61 5.70
CA LEU A 221 -9.12 2.79 6.33
C LEU A 221 -8.77 2.44 7.79
N ALA A 222 -7.50 2.09 8.03
CA ALA A 222 -6.94 1.85 9.34
C ALA A 222 -5.45 2.24 9.35
N ALA A 223 -4.86 2.37 10.54
CA ALA A 223 -3.43 2.63 10.67
C ALA A 223 -2.53 1.55 10.04
N THR A 224 -3.05 0.32 9.86
CA THR A 224 -2.36 -0.79 9.19
C THR A 224 -2.52 -0.79 7.67
N THR A 225 -3.42 0.03 7.13
CA THR A 225 -3.69 0.10 5.69
C THR A 225 -2.47 0.66 4.97
N LYS A 226 -2.04 -0.04 3.92
CA LYS A 226 -0.93 0.37 3.06
C LYS A 226 -1.26 1.66 2.32
N VAL A 227 -0.28 2.56 2.21
CA VAL A 227 -0.40 3.75 1.36
C VAL A 227 -0.21 3.33 -0.10
N SER A 228 -1.10 3.77 -0.99
CA SER A 228 -1.01 3.46 -2.41
C SER A 228 0.36 3.82 -3.00
N THR A 229 0.87 2.98 -3.91
CA THR A 229 2.13 3.22 -4.64
C THR A 229 2.02 4.29 -5.73
N CYS A 230 0.81 4.81 -5.99
CA CYS A 230 0.60 6.03 -6.78
C CYS A 230 0.82 7.30 -5.94
N LEU A 231 1.23 7.16 -4.67
CA LEU A 231 1.68 8.27 -3.84
C LEU A 231 3.19 8.17 -3.57
N ASN A 232 3.78 9.28 -3.12
CA ASN A 232 5.16 9.35 -2.69
C ASN A 232 5.28 10.32 -1.51
N LEU A 233 4.78 9.88 -0.36
CA LEU A 233 4.62 10.70 0.84
C LEU A 233 5.85 10.62 1.73
N SER A 234 6.23 11.75 2.31
CA SER A 234 7.18 11.78 3.43
C SER A 234 6.57 11.14 4.67
N SER A 235 7.39 10.41 5.43
CA SER A 235 7.03 9.93 6.76
C SER A 235 7.72 10.77 7.84
N SER A 236 7.13 10.78 9.03
CA SER A 236 7.66 11.43 10.23
C SER A 236 7.85 10.35 11.31
N LEU A 237 9.08 10.21 11.78
CA LEU A 237 9.47 9.24 12.78
C LEU A 237 10.06 9.98 14.00
N THR A 238 9.39 9.89 15.14
CA THR A 238 9.90 10.41 16.41
C THR A 238 10.29 9.28 17.33
N ILE A 239 11.16 9.55 18.32
CA ILE A 239 11.52 8.59 19.36
C ILE A 239 11.59 9.28 20.72
N LYS A 240 11.15 8.58 21.76
CA LYS A 240 11.30 8.97 23.16
C LYS A 240 11.80 7.79 23.99
N SER A 241 12.39 8.10 25.14
CA SER A 241 12.79 7.11 26.13
C SER A 241 11.94 7.22 27.38
N SER A 242 11.66 6.10 28.04
CA SER A 242 11.00 6.08 29.35
C SER A 242 11.83 6.76 30.44
N VAL A 243 13.16 6.78 30.29
CA VAL A 243 14.12 7.48 31.15
C VAL A 243 15.30 8.01 30.32
N THR A 244 15.84 9.18 30.64
CA THR A 244 17.04 9.75 29.98
C THR A 244 18.30 9.64 30.84
N ALA A 245 18.14 9.25 32.11
CA ALA A 245 19.23 8.90 33.01
C ALA A 245 18.79 7.79 33.97
N GLY A 246 19.68 6.86 34.32
CA GLY A 246 19.34 5.77 35.21
C GLY A 246 20.55 4.97 35.70
N ARG A 247 20.29 3.99 36.58
CA ARG A 247 21.33 3.12 37.14
C ARG A 247 21.71 2.00 36.18
N PHE A 248 22.86 1.37 36.44
CA PHE A 248 23.26 0.15 35.73
C PHE A 248 22.16 -0.92 35.85
N ASP A 249 21.90 -1.61 34.74
CA ASP A 249 20.82 -2.60 34.58
C ASP A 249 19.40 -2.10 34.78
N GLN A 250 19.17 -0.79 34.93
CA GLN A 250 17.83 -0.23 34.94
C GLN A 250 17.16 -0.46 33.57
N PRO A 251 15.94 -1.03 33.54
CA PRO A 251 15.19 -1.17 32.31
C PRO A 251 14.85 0.20 31.70
N VAL A 252 14.98 0.28 30.39
CA VAL A 252 14.59 1.44 29.59
C VAL A 252 13.75 0.98 28.41
N THR A 253 12.65 1.66 28.18
CA THR A 253 11.80 1.44 27.00
C THR A 253 11.97 2.62 26.06
N LEU A 254 12.38 2.34 24.84
CA LEU A 254 12.41 3.31 23.75
C LEU A 254 11.15 3.13 22.93
N THR A 255 10.40 4.22 22.75
CA THR A 255 9.15 4.25 21.98
C THR A 255 9.31 5.17 20.80
N ALA A 256 9.15 4.63 19.59
CA ALA A 256 9.05 5.42 18.38
C ALA A 256 7.59 5.59 17.96
N THR A 257 7.29 6.70 17.29
CA THR A 257 5.99 6.94 16.64
C THR A 257 6.23 7.24 15.17
N LEU A 258 5.59 6.48 14.28
CA LEU A 258 5.64 6.63 12.83
C LEU A 258 4.29 7.12 12.32
N GLU A 259 4.31 8.18 11.53
CA GLU A 259 3.15 8.76 10.87
C GLU A 259 3.50 9.25 9.46
N ILE A 260 2.49 9.55 8.66
CA ILE A 260 2.65 10.34 7.43
C ILE A 260 2.94 11.78 7.86
N SER A 261 3.96 12.43 7.27
CA SER A 261 4.29 13.82 7.60
C SER A 261 3.06 14.73 7.45
N ASP A 262 2.86 15.64 8.39
CA ASP A 262 1.69 16.53 8.40
C ASP A 262 1.93 17.75 7.51
N PHE A 263 1.71 17.56 6.20
CA PHE A 263 1.75 18.62 5.20
C PHE A 263 0.37 18.85 4.62
N ASP A 264 -0.02 20.11 4.45
CA ASP A 264 -1.32 20.50 3.86
C ASP A 264 -1.60 19.78 2.53
N ALA A 265 -0.57 19.62 1.68
CA ALA A 265 -0.68 18.94 0.39
C ALA A 265 -1.04 17.44 0.46
N TYR A 266 -0.99 16.82 1.65
CA TYR A 266 -1.39 15.43 1.87
C TYR A 266 -2.84 15.31 2.33
N GLU A 267 -3.53 16.44 2.51
CA GLU A 267 -4.95 16.51 2.89
C GLU A 267 -5.22 15.65 4.13
N ARG A 268 -6.19 14.74 4.08
CA ARG A 268 -6.54 13.90 5.23
C ARG A 268 -5.46 12.90 5.61
N LEU A 269 -4.47 12.63 4.76
CA LEU A 269 -3.38 11.70 5.07
C LEU A 269 -2.34 12.30 6.02
N GLY A 270 -2.21 13.63 6.06
CA GLY A 270 -1.30 14.32 6.97
C GLY A 270 -1.52 13.89 8.43
N GLY A 271 -0.43 13.55 9.12
CA GLY A 271 -0.44 13.16 10.53
C GLY A 271 -1.08 11.79 10.84
N GLN A 272 -1.45 10.98 9.84
CA GLN A 272 -1.99 9.65 10.12
C GLN A 272 -0.92 8.68 10.57
N ASN A 273 -1.16 8.05 11.72
CA ASN A 273 -0.30 7.03 12.31
C ASN A 273 -0.20 5.76 11.44
N LEU A 274 0.99 5.17 11.35
CA LEU A 274 1.29 4.00 10.52
C LEU A 274 1.72 2.80 11.36
N SER A 275 0.85 1.79 11.46
CA SER A 275 1.07 0.55 12.24
C SER A 275 1.45 -0.63 11.35
N GLY A 276 2.12 -1.65 11.88
CA GLY A 276 2.43 -2.89 11.15
C GLY A 276 3.61 -2.78 10.16
N ARG A 277 4.29 -1.64 10.14
CA ARG A 277 5.54 -1.41 9.39
C ARG A 277 6.75 -1.84 10.22
N VAL A 278 7.92 -1.98 9.58
CA VAL A 278 9.15 -2.35 10.28
C VAL A 278 9.93 -1.09 10.65
N VAL A 279 9.92 -0.75 11.94
CA VAL A 279 10.79 0.28 12.52
C VAL A 279 11.94 -0.41 13.24
N ARG A 280 13.17 0.04 13.03
CA ARG A 280 14.38 -0.49 13.67
C ARG A 280 14.93 0.51 14.68
N LEU A 281 15.46 -0.01 15.78
CA LEU A 281 16.26 0.78 16.71
C LEU A 281 17.73 0.67 16.34
N GLU A 282 18.41 1.80 16.28
CA GLU A 282 19.86 1.88 16.14
C GLU A 282 20.49 2.56 17.35
N ARG A 283 21.72 2.16 17.67
CA ARG A 283 22.56 2.75 18.71
C ARG A 283 23.90 3.19 18.13
N LYS A 284 24.37 4.36 18.55
CA LYS A 284 25.68 4.87 18.18
C LYS A 284 26.79 4.07 18.87
N THR A 285 27.76 3.61 18.11
CA THR A 285 28.95 2.91 18.60
C THR A 285 29.95 3.92 19.19
N PRO A 286 30.93 3.47 19.99
CA PRO A 286 32.02 4.33 20.48
C PRO A 286 32.83 4.99 19.35
N THR A 287 32.89 4.37 18.16
CA THR A 287 33.55 4.91 16.97
C THR A 287 32.71 5.95 16.22
N GLY A 288 31.49 6.21 16.67
CA GLY A 288 30.57 7.19 16.09
C GLY A 288 29.62 6.66 15.01
N SER A 289 29.77 5.39 14.58
CA SER A 289 28.90 4.74 13.61
C SER A 289 27.57 4.31 14.23
N TRP A 290 26.53 4.10 13.41
CA TRP A 290 25.26 3.55 13.90
C TRP A 290 25.21 2.04 13.72
N SER A 291 24.71 1.32 14.72
CA SER A 291 24.55 -0.13 14.73
C SER A 291 23.10 -0.51 15.03
N SER A 292 22.52 -1.44 14.26
CA SER A 292 21.16 -1.93 14.48
C SER A 292 21.09 -2.79 15.74
N LEU A 293 20.13 -2.51 16.61
CA LEU A 293 19.78 -3.37 17.75
C LEU A 293 18.65 -4.35 17.43
N GLY A 294 17.87 -4.07 16.39
CA GLY A 294 16.80 -4.94 15.89
C GLY A 294 15.52 -4.17 15.56
N SER A 295 14.51 -4.90 15.15
CA SER A 295 13.16 -4.36 14.92
C SER A 295 12.48 -4.04 16.26
N MET A 296 11.77 -2.93 16.30
CA MET A 296 10.91 -2.53 17.40
C MET A 296 9.57 -3.25 17.27
N SER A 297 9.02 -3.75 18.38
CA SER A 297 7.70 -4.41 18.42
C SER A 297 6.58 -3.38 18.34
N ALA A 298 5.39 -3.76 17.88
CA ALA A 298 4.23 -2.86 17.90
C ALA A 298 3.90 -2.44 19.35
N GLY A 299 3.62 -1.16 19.56
CA GLY A 299 3.15 -0.62 20.83
C GLY A 299 1.63 -0.72 21.00
N SER A 300 1.12 -0.18 22.11
CA SER A 300 -0.31 -0.23 22.45
C SER A 300 -1.17 0.79 21.70
N SER A 301 -0.56 1.80 21.08
CA SER A 301 -1.25 2.84 20.29
C SER A 301 -0.86 2.75 18.82
N ALA A 302 -1.76 3.17 17.92
CA ALA A 302 -1.48 3.21 16.49
C ALA A 302 -0.20 4.02 16.20
N GLY A 303 0.60 3.55 15.24
CA GLY A 303 1.87 4.20 14.86
C GLY A 303 3.01 3.99 15.85
N THR A 304 2.78 3.38 17.02
CA THR A 304 3.82 3.24 18.05
C THR A 304 4.59 1.93 17.94
N TYR A 305 5.89 2.03 18.23
CA TYR A 305 6.85 0.93 18.19
C TYR A 305 7.73 0.97 19.42
N VAL A 306 7.99 -0.16 20.06
CA VAL A 306 8.69 -0.24 21.35
C VAL A 306 9.88 -1.19 21.29
N TYR A 307 10.96 -0.82 21.99
CA TYR A 307 12.11 -1.67 22.21
C TYR A 307 12.58 -1.52 23.66
N ALA A 308 12.59 -2.64 24.38
CA ALA A 308 13.07 -2.69 25.76
C ALA A 308 14.56 -3.08 25.78
N THR A 309 15.35 -2.36 26.57
CA THR A 309 16.75 -2.69 26.83
C THR A 309 17.12 -2.29 28.26
N THR A 310 18.38 -2.47 28.67
CA THR A 310 18.86 -2.01 29.98
C THR A 310 20.02 -1.03 29.83
N ILE A 311 20.12 -0.10 30.77
CA ILE A 311 21.20 0.88 30.79
C ILE A 311 22.49 0.19 31.26
N ARG A 312 23.44 0.01 30.35
CA ARG A 312 24.78 -0.53 30.68
C ARG A 312 25.90 0.50 30.58
N TYR A 313 25.65 1.57 29.82
CA TYR A 313 26.53 2.69 29.58
C TYR A 313 25.71 3.84 28.96
N THR A 314 26.28 5.04 28.94
CA THR A 314 25.69 6.18 28.23
C THR A 314 25.72 5.93 26.72
N ALA A 315 24.56 6.01 26.08
CA ALA A 315 24.42 5.74 24.66
C ALA A 315 23.41 6.65 23.98
N ASP A 316 23.63 6.86 22.68
CA ASP A 316 22.73 7.58 21.78
C ASP A 316 21.94 6.59 20.95
N TYR A 317 20.63 6.82 20.85
CA TYR A 317 19.68 5.98 20.15
C TYR A 317 18.91 6.77 19.10
N ARG A 318 18.52 6.10 18.02
CA ARG A 318 17.58 6.63 17.03
C ARG A 318 16.72 5.51 16.47
N ALA A 319 15.52 5.83 16.02
CA ALA A 319 14.68 4.92 15.25
C ALA A 319 14.89 5.17 13.75
N VAL A 320 14.77 4.11 12.95
CA VAL A 320 14.89 4.15 11.49
C VAL A 320 13.72 3.40 10.87
N PHE A 321 13.05 4.05 9.92
CA PHE A 321 12.05 3.47 9.03
C PHE A 321 12.59 3.52 7.60
N ALA A 322 12.69 2.36 6.95
CA ALA A 322 13.16 2.28 5.57
C ALA A 322 11.99 2.32 4.58
N THR A 323 12.23 2.82 3.36
CA THR A 323 11.25 2.86 2.28
C THR A 323 10.67 1.47 2.03
N PRO A 324 9.36 1.25 2.21
CA PRO A 324 8.72 -0.01 1.85
C PRO A 324 8.62 -0.16 0.33
N TYR A 325 8.81 -1.38 -0.18
CA TYR A 325 8.77 -1.64 -1.63
C TYR A 325 7.34 -1.64 -2.22
N ALA A 326 6.31 -1.74 -1.38
CA ALA A 326 4.91 -1.92 -1.79
C ALA A 326 3.98 -0.83 -1.22
N GLU A 327 4.53 0.32 -0.84
CA GLU A 327 3.73 1.47 -0.39
C GLU A 327 4.34 2.79 -0.88
N GLY A 328 3.50 3.80 -1.08
CA GLY A 328 3.91 5.15 -1.46
C GLY A 328 4.50 5.99 -0.31
N LEU A 329 5.39 5.41 0.48
CA LEU A 329 6.02 6.06 1.65
C LEU A 329 7.54 6.19 1.48
N ARG A 330 8.10 7.30 1.91
CA ARG A 330 9.56 7.50 2.01
C ARG A 330 10.09 7.06 3.36
N ALA A 331 11.35 6.62 3.38
CA ALA A 331 12.11 6.39 4.60
C ALA A 331 12.19 7.64 5.48
N ASP A 332 12.36 7.44 6.78
CA ASP A 332 12.69 8.51 7.73
C ASP A 332 13.57 7.99 8.89
N THR A 333 14.29 8.90 9.54
CA THR A 333 15.15 8.63 10.70
C THR A 333 14.87 9.66 11.79
N SER A 334 14.58 9.17 12.99
CA SER A 334 14.25 10.05 14.10
C SER A 334 15.41 10.93 14.55
N ALA A 335 15.08 11.97 15.32
CA ALA A 335 16.06 12.63 16.18
C ALA A 335 16.74 11.63 17.15
N VAL A 336 17.90 12.03 17.67
CA VAL A 336 18.68 11.22 18.60
C VAL A 336 18.20 11.43 20.03
N VAL A 337 18.01 10.34 20.77
CA VAL A 337 17.78 10.35 22.21
C VAL A 337 18.99 9.78 22.94
N ARG A 338 19.51 10.52 23.91
CA ARG A 338 20.58 10.07 24.80
C ARG A 338 20.01 9.48 26.08
N VAL A 339 20.49 8.28 26.43
CA VAL A 339 20.24 7.66 27.74
C VAL A 339 21.57 7.60 28.48
N THR A 340 21.62 8.23 29.66
CA THR A 340 22.84 8.40 30.44
C THR A 340 22.91 7.38 31.57
N LEU A 341 24.06 6.70 31.70
CA LEU A 341 24.35 5.95 32.90
C LEU A 341 24.70 6.93 34.02
N GLY A 342 23.86 7.00 35.04
CA GLY A 342 24.10 7.80 36.24
C GLY A 342 25.26 7.25 37.07
N THR A 343 25.70 8.03 38.06
CA THR A 343 26.74 7.61 39.00
C THR A 343 26.36 6.32 39.71
N CYS A 344 27.20 5.30 39.56
CA CYS A 344 27.07 4.03 40.24
C CYS A 344 27.29 4.20 41.76
N THR A 345 26.26 3.95 42.56
CA THR A 345 26.39 3.83 44.01
C THR A 345 26.39 2.33 44.37
N GLY A 346 27.54 1.66 44.27
CA GLY A 346 27.70 0.23 44.60
C GLY A 346 28.65 -0.55 43.68
N ILE A 347 28.47 -1.89 43.62
CA ILE A 347 29.23 -2.79 42.74
C ILE A 347 28.75 -2.60 41.30
N CYS A 348 29.32 -1.63 40.58
CA CYS A 348 29.28 -1.65 39.13
C CYS A 348 30.45 -2.50 38.62
N PRO A 349 30.27 -3.35 37.59
CA PRO A 349 31.40 -4.04 36.97
C PRO A 349 32.39 -2.98 36.49
N SER A 350 33.49 -2.83 37.22
CA SER A 350 34.56 -1.87 36.93
C SER A 350 35.26 -2.14 35.58
N SER A 351 34.95 -3.26 34.95
CA SER A 351 35.41 -3.64 33.60
C SER A 351 34.67 -2.95 32.44
N VAL A 352 33.61 -2.16 32.69
CA VAL A 352 32.83 -1.49 31.63
C VAL A 352 33.17 0.00 31.50
N LEU A 353 33.90 0.59 32.45
CA LEU A 353 34.24 2.02 32.45
C LEU A 353 35.58 2.36 31.74
N THR A 354 36.37 1.37 31.33
CA THR A 354 37.55 1.62 30.49
C THR A 354 37.15 1.75 29.03
N GLY A 355 36.63 2.91 28.65
CA GLY A 355 36.85 3.41 27.29
C GLY A 355 38.36 3.55 27.04
N PRO A 356 38.86 3.47 25.79
CA PRO A 356 40.30 3.32 25.51
C PRO A 356 41.21 4.46 25.99
N ASN A 357 40.68 5.57 26.52
CA ASN A 357 41.44 6.80 26.79
C ASN A 357 41.16 7.44 28.17
N GLY A 358 40.92 6.64 29.22
CA GLY A 358 40.74 7.17 30.59
C GLY A 358 41.97 6.92 31.48
N GLY A 359 42.98 7.78 31.40
CA GLY A 359 44.02 7.85 32.44
C GLY A 359 43.48 8.42 33.76
N PRO A 360 44.09 8.09 34.91
CA PRO A 360 43.57 8.47 36.22
C PRO A 360 43.69 9.98 36.46
N GLN A 361 42.61 10.60 36.95
CA GLN A 361 42.65 11.76 37.84
C GLN A 361 41.95 11.39 39.14
#